data_AF-A0A941TWS3-F1
#
_entry.id   AF-A0A941TWS3-F1
#
_cell.length_a   1.000
_cell.length_b   1.000
_cell.length_c   1.000
_cell.angle_alpha   90.00
_cell.angle_beta   90.00
_cell.angle_gamma   90.00
#
_symmetry.space_group_name_H-M   'P 1'
#
loop_
_entity.id
_entity.type
_entity.pdbx_description
1 polymer ?
#
loop_
_entity_poly.entity_id
_entity_poly.type
_entity_poly.pdbx_seq_one_letter_code
_entity_poly.pdbx_strand_id
1 'polypeptide(L)'
;MNAASWLEALPPQERWGSLLLKEGPRIATWALALGLGVQAALLVTDMAGTGAKPAPATAQARQRPPLDVLAITNAHLFGAAPAAAQDPNSASPSNIPLVLTGTIAGNDPQSGLAILGPNPQSAKVYAVGDMLPGNVRLHSVYVDRVIIDRNGQLESIALPHQSAGAAPPPSVGNLAAVDNPPLERMRRMVSEQPNLIGDVLRATPVFDKGRVTGFRVYPGRDRTALAKLGLHPGDQVTAINGTPLDDRDRGDQILKTLSSASEARVTIIRNGQTQDLTLNLAQVAQEAEGLAAQQVQTASGGLNVTAAATSNAAAAAAQASGGSPEPNVAPAPPPLIQPPPDQQQPPEPGQ
;
A
#
# COMPACT_ATOMS: atom_id res chain seq x y z
N MET A 1 -32.94 63.42 88.69
CA MET A 1 -33.02 62.32 89.67
C MET A 1 -33.62 61.13 88.92
N ASN A 2 -32.92 60.53 87.95
CA ASN A 2 -31.77 59.59 87.98
C ASN A 2 -32.21 58.13 88.17
N ALA A 3 -32.06 57.36 87.08
CA ALA A 3 -32.39 55.94 86.90
C ALA A 3 -31.46 54.98 87.68
N ALA A 4 -30.95 55.40 88.83
CA ALA A 4 -29.90 54.68 89.57
C ALA A 4 -30.35 54.15 90.94
N SER A 5 -31.64 54.24 91.31
CA SER A 5 -32.14 53.83 92.63
C SER A 5 -32.65 52.39 92.73
N TRP A 6 -32.72 51.64 91.63
CA TRP A 6 -33.20 50.23 91.65
C TRP A 6 -32.08 49.22 91.94
N LEU A 7 -30.82 49.65 91.95
CA LEU A 7 -29.65 48.80 92.22
C LEU A 7 -29.40 48.54 93.72
N GLU A 8 -30.05 49.29 94.62
CA GLU A 8 -29.79 49.22 96.06
C GLU A 8 -30.68 48.21 96.82
N ALA A 9 -31.42 47.35 96.11
CA ALA A 9 -32.25 46.30 96.70
C ALA A 9 -31.66 44.89 96.54
N LEU A 10 -30.39 44.76 96.14
CA LEU A 10 -29.72 43.46 96.04
C LEU A 10 -29.17 43.05 97.43
N PRO A 11 -29.60 41.89 97.98
CA PRO A 11 -29.13 41.44 99.28
C PRO A 11 -27.62 41.09 99.27
N PRO A 12 -26.89 41.34 100.38
CA PRO A 12 -25.44 41.22 100.45
C PRO A 12 -24.91 39.81 100.15
N GLN A 13 -23.76 39.75 99.46
CA GLN A 13 -23.17 38.53 98.88
C GLN A 13 -22.82 37.41 99.89
N GLU A 14 -22.68 37.74 101.17
CA GLU A 14 -22.28 36.80 102.23
C GLU A 14 -23.34 35.74 102.58
N ARG A 15 -24.60 35.91 102.14
CA ARG A 15 -25.69 34.93 102.41
C ARG A 15 -25.84 33.84 101.34
N TRP A 16 -25.19 33.99 100.19
CA TRP A 16 -25.33 33.06 99.07
C TRP A 16 -24.51 31.78 99.28
N GLY A 17 -23.34 31.88 99.93
CA GLY A 17 -22.43 30.75 100.13
C GLY A 17 -23.00 29.64 101.02
N SER A 18 -23.77 29.97 102.06
CA SER A 18 -24.33 28.99 103.00
C SER A 18 -25.63 28.33 102.52
N LEU A 19 -26.36 28.98 101.59
CA LEU A 19 -27.51 28.37 100.90
C LEU A 19 -27.05 27.42 99.78
N LEU A 20 -25.96 27.74 99.08
CA LEU A 20 -25.38 26.90 98.02
C LEU A 20 -24.80 25.58 98.54
N LEU A 21 -24.21 25.53 99.73
CA LEU A 21 -23.65 24.28 100.27
C LEU A 21 -24.71 23.31 100.81
N LYS A 22 -25.89 23.81 101.23
CA LYS A 22 -26.93 22.97 101.85
C LYS A 22 -28.05 22.58 100.88
N GLU A 23 -28.40 23.46 99.93
CA GLU A 23 -29.43 23.21 98.91
C GLU A 23 -28.86 23.01 97.50
N GLY A 24 -27.52 23.10 97.34
CA GLY A 24 -26.82 22.97 96.05
C GLY A 24 -27.28 21.80 95.18
N PRO A 25 -27.39 20.56 95.70
CA PRO A 25 -27.85 19.43 94.92
C PRO A 25 -29.30 19.57 94.42
N ARG A 26 -30.18 20.19 95.23
CA ARG A 26 -31.59 20.39 94.87
C ARG A 26 -31.72 21.46 93.80
N ILE A 27 -31.00 22.57 93.95
CA ILE A 27 -30.98 23.66 92.97
C ILE A 27 -30.39 23.17 91.64
N ALA A 28 -29.33 22.36 91.68
CA ALA A 28 -28.76 21.74 90.48
C ALA A 28 -29.74 20.77 89.80
N THR A 29 -30.49 19.98 90.57
CA THR A 29 -31.50 19.06 90.03
C THR A 29 -32.64 19.83 89.35
N TRP A 30 -33.14 20.89 89.99
CA TRP A 30 -34.17 21.75 89.41
C TRP A 30 -33.68 22.49 88.16
N ALA A 31 -32.46 23.02 88.18
CA ALA A 31 -31.87 23.68 87.01
C ALA A 31 -31.69 22.72 85.83
N LEU A 32 -31.24 21.48 86.08
CA LEU A 32 -31.07 20.46 85.05
C LEU A 32 -32.41 19.95 84.51
N ALA A 33 -33.41 19.75 85.38
CA ALA A 33 -34.76 19.39 84.96
C ALA A 33 -35.42 20.47 84.10
N LEU A 34 -35.22 21.74 84.45
CA LEU A 34 -35.73 22.88 83.69
C LEU A 34 -35.00 23.01 82.35
N GLY A 35 -33.67 22.83 82.33
CA GLY A 35 -32.88 22.78 81.10
C GLY A 35 -33.32 21.67 80.14
N LEU A 36 -33.51 20.44 80.65
CA LEU A 36 -34.04 19.33 79.85
C LEU A 36 -35.47 19.58 79.36
N GLY A 37 -36.32 20.19 80.18
CA GLY A 37 -37.68 20.57 79.78
C GLY A 37 -37.71 21.57 78.62
N VAL A 38 -36.85 22.58 78.66
CA VAL A 38 -36.70 23.56 77.56
C VAL A 38 -36.15 22.89 76.30
N GLN A 39 -35.17 22.00 76.44
CA GLN A 39 -34.57 21.30 75.32
C GLN A 39 -35.56 20.33 74.64
N ALA A 40 -36.41 19.65 75.42
CA ALA A 40 -37.49 18.82 74.91
C ALA A 40 -38.60 19.64 74.24
N ALA A 41 -38.94 20.82 74.79
CA ALA A 41 -39.93 21.72 74.21
C ALA A 41 -39.50 22.26 72.83
N LEU A 42 -38.22 22.60 72.66
CA LEU A 42 -37.68 23.03 71.36
C LEU A 42 -37.73 21.91 70.31
N LEU A 43 -37.42 20.66 70.72
CA LEU A 43 -37.48 19.48 69.84
C LEU A 43 -38.90 19.13 69.38
N VAL A 44 -39.90 19.24 70.28
CA VAL A 44 -41.31 19.02 69.96
C VAL A 44 -41.86 20.10 69.03
N THR A 45 -41.40 21.34 69.17
CA THR A 45 -41.89 22.45 68.35
C THR A 45 -41.34 22.40 66.91
N ASP A 46 -40.13 21.89 66.71
CA ASP A 46 -39.52 21.70 65.38
C ASP A 46 -40.23 20.59 64.58
N MET A 47 -40.68 19.53 65.25
CA MET A 47 -41.43 18.42 64.63
C MET A 47 -42.92 18.74 64.36
N ALA A 48 -43.52 19.68 65.09
CA ALA A 48 -44.92 20.06 64.94
C ALA A 48 -45.16 21.24 63.96
N GLY A 49 -44.10 21.89 63.51
CA GLY A 49 -44.14 23.19 62.82
C GLY A 49 -44.14 23.20 61.29
N THR A 50 -44.32 22.08 60.59
CA THR A 50 -44.36 22.05 59.12
C THR A 50 -45.58 21.34 58.56
N GLY A 51 -46.76 21.79 58.98
CA GLY A 51 -48.00 21.59 58.22
C GLY A 51 -48.00 22.43 56.94
N ALA A 52 -47.10 22.11 55.99
CA ALA A 52 -47.13 22.70 54.66
C ALA A 52 -48.44 22.30 53.97
N LYS A 53 -49.34 23.27 53.79
CA LYS A 53 -50.54 23.14 52.95
C LYS A 53 -50.09 22.63 51.56
N PRO A 54 -50.60 21.50 51.05
CA PRO A 54 -50.22 21.03 49.73
C PRO A 54 -50.75 22.04 48.70
N ALA A 55 -49.84 22.81 48.11
CA ALA A 55 -50.13 23.53 46.89
C ALA A 55 -50.50 22.51 45.81
N PRO A 56 -51.48 22.79 44.93
CA PRO A 56 -51.73 21.90 43.79
C PRO A 56 -50.44 21.77 43.00
N ALA A 57 -49.93 20.55 42.93
CA ALA A 57 -48.78 20.22 42.11
C ALA A 57 -49.18 20.49 40.65
N THR A 58 -48.71 21.60 40.09
CA THR A 58 -48.53 21.67 38.64
C THR A 58 -47.64 20.50 38.29
N ALA A 59 -48.19 19.54 37.54
CA ALA A 59 -47.45 18.43 36.97
C ALA A 59 -46.42 19.01 36.00
N GLN A 60 -45.28 19.46 36.52
CA GLN A 60 -44.07 19.59 35.74
C GLN A 60 -43.78 18.18 35.27
N ALA A 61 -44.07 17.92 33.99
CA ALA A 61 -43.59 16.72 33.33
C ALA A 61 -42.12 16.62 33.69
N ARG A 62 -41.75 15.60 34.49
CA ARG A 62 -40.36 15.23 34.67
C ARG A 62 -39.88 14.94 33.26
N GLN A 63 -39.23 15.93 32.64
CA GLN A 63 -38.46 15.74 31.45
C GLN A 63 -37.44 14.68 31.86
N ARG A 64 -37.72 13.42 31.53
CA ARG A 64 -36.72 12.38 31.65
C ARG A 64 -35.53 12.95 30.88
N PRO A 65 -34.34 13.03 31.50
CA PRO A 65 -33.14 13.38 30.75
C PRO A 65 -33.17 12.53 29.48
N PRO A 66 -32.98 13.14 28.30
CA PRO A 66 -32.92 12.37 27.07
C PRO A 66 -31.93 11.23 27.33
N LEU A 67 -32.36 10.00 27.06
CA LEU A 67 -31.52 8.83 27.29
C LEU A 67 -30.29 9.03 26.41
N ASP A 68 -29.17 9.40 27.02
CA ASP A 68 -27.93 9.65 26.33
C ASP A 68 -27.28 8.30 26.06
N VAL A 69 -27.74 7.68 24.97
CA VAL A 69 -27.24 6.40 24.49
C VAL A 69 -25.73 6.50 24.25
N LEU A 70 -25.22 7.67 23.89
CA LEU A 70 -23.79 7.92 23.72
C LEU A 70 -23.05 7.84 25.07
N ALA A 71 -23.59 8.44 26.12
CA ALA A 71 -23.02 8.36 27.47
C ALA A 71 -23.00 6.92 28.02
N ILE A 72 -24.07 6.15 27.78
CA ILE A 72 -24.14 4.73 28.20
C ILE A 72 -23.16 3.88 27.39
N THR A 73 -23.00 4.16 26.10
CA THR A 73 -22.04 3.46 25.22
C THR A 73 -20.60 3.78 25.62
N ASN A 74 -20.27 5.05 25.91
CA ASN A 74 -18.95 5.50 26.35
C ASN A 74 -18.59 5.12 27.79
N ALA A 75 -19.58 4.71 28.60
CA ALA A 75 -19.33 4.22 29.95
C ALA A 75 -18.74 2.80 29.97
N HIS A 76 -18.61 2.12 28.82
CA HIS A 76 -17.98 0.80 28.67
C HIS A 76 -18.46 -0.22 29.72
N LEU A 77 -19.76 -0.19 30.08
CA LEU A 77 -20.34 -0.89 31.23
C LEU A 77 -20.26 -2.42 31.15
N PHE A 78 -20.00 -2.95 29.95
CA PHE A 78 -19.87 -4.38 29.68
C PHE A 78 -18.42 -4.80 29.40
N GLY A 79 -17.47 -3.91 29.72
CA GLY A 79 -16.07 -4.02 29.33
C GLY A 79 -15.81 -3.36 27.97
N ALA A 80 -14.69 -2.64 27.86
CA ALA A 80 -14.13 -2.33 26.56
C ALA A 80 -13.53 -3.62 26.01
N ALA A 81 -13.90 -4.01 24.78
CA ALA A 81 -13.04 -4.93 24.04
C ALA A 81 -11.63 -4.29 24.04
N PRO A 82 -10.54 -5.05 24.29
CA PRO A 82 -9.21 -4.52 23.98
C PRO A 82 -9.31 -4.01 22.55
N ALA A 83 -8.92 -2.75 22.33
CA ALA A 83 -9.06 -2.08 21.04
C ALA A 83 -8.76 -3.11 19.98
N ALA A 84 -9.79 -3.51 19.22
CA ALA A 84 -9.62 -4.53 18.20
C ALA A 84 -8.43 -4.04 17.40
N ALA A 85 -7.33 -4.82 17.41
CA ALA A 85 -6.11 -4.44 16.73
C ALA A 85 -6.57 -3.97 15.36
N GLN A 86 -6.44 -2.66 15.11
CA GLN A 86 -7.02 -2.04 13.93
C GLN A 86 -6.56 -2.90 12.78
N ASP A 87 -7.51 -3.46 12.03
CA ASP A 87 -7.21 -4.38 10.96
C ASP A 87 -6.11 -3.71 10.13
N PRO A 88 -4.89 -4.29 10.03
CA PRO A 88 -3.75 -3.57 9.49
C PRO A 88 -3.95 -3.17 8.02
N ASN A 89 -4.97 -3.75 7.37
CA ASN A 89 -5.47 -3.37 6.04
C ASN A 89 -6.31 -2.08 6.00
N SER A 90 -6.71 -1.54 7.16
CA SER A 90 -7.53 -0.33 7.31
C SER A 90 -6.73 0.88 7.81
N ALA A 91 -5.39 0.76 7.90
CA ALA A 91 -4.53 1.87 8.31
C ALA A 91 -4.58 3.02 7.30
N SER A 92 -4.74 4.25 7.79
CA SER A 92 -4.76 5.44 6.93
C SER A 92 -3.35 5.75 6.39
N PRO A 93 -3.20 6.31 5.18
CA PRO A 93 -1.89 6.69 4.66
C PRO A 93 -1.22 7.71 5.59
N SER A 94 0.06 7.50 5.90
CA SER A 94 0.84 8.38 6.78
C SER A 94 1.35 9.60 6.02
N ASN A 95 1.31 10.77 6.67
CA ASN A 95 1.86 12.04 6.17
C ASN A 95 3.23 12.39 6.78
N ILE A 96 3.92 11.43 7.40
CA ILE A 96 5.24 11.67 8.01
C ILE A 96 6.30 11.81 6.90
N PRO A 97 7.28 12.74 7.03
CA PRO A 97 8.39 12.90 6.08
C PRO A 97 9.43 11.78 6.21
N LEU A 98 8.98 10.53 6.16
CA LEU A 98 9.83 9.34 6.09
C LEU A 98 9.61 8.67 4.73
N VAL A 99 10.71 8.36 4.09
CA VAL A 99 10.74 7.61 2.84
C VAL A 99 11.05 6.16 3.18
N LEU A 100 10.15 5.25 2.79
CA LEU A 100 10.41 3.82 2.80
C LEU A 100 11.19 3.48 1.53
N THR A 101 12.40 2.95 1.66
CA THR A 101 13.26 2.61 0.51
C THR A 101 13.24 1.12 0.20
N GLY A 102 12.88 0.28 1.17
CA GLY A 102 12.77 -1.16 0.98
C GLY A 102 12.17 -1.88 2.18
N THR A 103 11.67 -3.08 1.94
CA THR A 103 11.09 -3.98 2.95
C THR A 103 11.62 -5.40 2.74
N ILE A 104 11.79 -6.12 3.84
CA ILE A 104 12.01 -7.57 3.86
C ILE A 104 10.88 -8.12 4.73
N ALA A 105 9.76 -8.44 4.11
CA ALA A 105 8.62 -9.02 4.79
C ALA A 105 8.86 -10.52 5.02
N GLY A 106 8.69 -10.98 6.25
CA GLY A 106 8.62 -12.41 6.57
C GLY A 106 7.24 -12.99 6.26
N ASN A 107 7.08 -14.32 6.44
CA ASN A 107 5.76 -14.96 6.40
C ASN A 107 4.79 -14.37 7.44
N ASP A 108 5.35 -13.88 8.55
CA ASP A 108 4.63 -13.15 9.57
C ASP A 108 5.01 -11.65 9.52
N PRO A 109 4.04 -10.72 9.39
CA PRO A 109 4.30 -9.29 9.29
C PRO A 109 4.99 -8.66 10.52
N GLN A 110 5.00 -9.35 11.67
CA GLN A 110 5.69 -8.90 12.88
C GLN A 110 7.17 -9.27 12.89
N SER A 111 7.63 -10.08 11.94
CA SER A 111 9.02 -10.57 11.86
C SER A 111 9.84 -9.90 10.75
N GLY A 112 9.30 -8.86 10.10
CA GLY A 112 9.93 -8.20 8.96
C GLY A 112 10.91 -7.09 9.33
N LEU A 113 11.69 -6.67 8.33
CA LEU A 113 12.64 -5.55 8.41
C LEU A 113 12.26 -4.48 7.40
N ALA A 114 12.44 -3.21 7.75
CA ALA A 114 12.17 -2.11 6.85
C ALA A 114 13.34 -1.14 6.78
N ILE A 115 13.58 -0.58 5.60
CA ILE A 115 14.65 0.39 5.34
C ILE A 115 13.99 1.76 5.20
N LEU A 116 14.09 2.60 6.24
CA LEU A 116 13.44 3.92 6.30
C LEU A 116 14.43 5.03 6.62
N GLY A 117 14.16 6.22 6.11
CA GLY A 117 14.89 7.42 6.50
C GLY A 117 14.18 8.70 6.07
N PRO A 118 14.66 9.87 6.51
CA PRO A 118 14.13 11.16 6.03
C PRO A 118 14.37 11.36 4.53
N ASN A 119 15.31 10.64 3.94
CA ASN A 119 15.57 10.57 2.50
C ASN A 119 16.22 9.22 2.16
N PRO A 120 16.19 8.77 0.89
CA PRO A 120 16.73 7.47 0.49
C PRO A 120 18.23 7.30 0.74
N GLN A 121 19.01 8.38 0.77
CA GLN A 121 20.47 8.33 0.99
C GLN A 121 20.87 8.13 2.46
N SER A 122 19.98 8.46 3.40
CA SER A 122 20.20 8.32 4.85
C SER A 122 19.29 7.27 5.49
N ALA A 123 18.73 6.38 4.68
CA ALA A 123 17.85 5.32 5.13
C ALA A 123 18.63 4.28 5.96
N LYS A 124 18.00 3.80 7.04
CA LYS A 124 18.54 2.80 7.97
C LYS A 124 17.58 1.63 8.07
N VAL A 125 18.10 0.49 8.48
CA VAL A 125 17.32 -0.73 8.72
C VAL A 125 16.71 -0.66 10.12
N TYR A 126 15.42 -0.96 10.21
CA TYR A 126 14.63 -1.03 11.44
C TYR A 126 13.87 -2.36 11.48
N ALA A 127 13.81 -2.97 12.66
CA ALA A 127 13.00 -4.14 12.93
C ALA A 127 11.61 -3.74 13.46
N VAL A 128 10.63 -4.64 13.33
CA VAL A 128 9.32 -4.44 13.96
C VAL A 128 9.50 -4.23 15.46
N GLY A 129 8.83 -3.20 15.99
CA GLY A 129 8.95 -2.76 17.38
C GLY A 129 9.99 -1.67 17.61
N ASP A 130 10.87 -1.38 16.65
CA ASP A 130 11.85 -0.29 16.76
C ASP A 130 11.19 1.09 16.70
N MET A 131 11.88 2.06 17.30
CA MET A 131 11.47 3.47 17.30
C MET A 131 12.13 4.21 16.13
N LEU A 132 11.29 4.77 15.26
CA LEU A 132 11.72 5.58 14.12
C LEU A 132 11.86 7.06 14.51
N PRO A 133 12.56 7.86 13.68
CA PRO A 133 12.55 9.31 13.81
C PRO A 133 11.13 9.88 13.83
N GLY A 134 10.87 10.83 14.73
CA GLY A 134 9.53 11.42 14.89
C GLY A 134 8.65 10.74 15.94
N ASN A 135 9.23 9.98 16.88
CA ASN A 135 8.51 9.35 18.00
C ASN A 135 7.41 8.38 17.54
N VAL A 136 7.64 7.67 16.44
CA VAL A 136 6.74 6.64 15.94
C VAL A 136 7.40 5.27 16.02
N ARG A 137 6.58 4.23 16.17
CA ARG A 137 7.06 2.85 16.33
C ARG A 137 6.72 2.03 15.10
N LEU A 138 7.61 1.15 14.67
CA LEU A 138 7.31 0.21 13.59
C LEU A 138 6.37 -0.87 14.11
N HIS A 139 5.15 -0.95 13.58
CA HIS A 139 4.15 -1.91 14.03
C HIS A 139 4.17 -3.20 13.21
N SER A 140 4.26 -3.11 11.88
CA SER A 140 4.27 -4.28 10.99
C SER A 140 4.95 -3.97 9.66
N VAL A 141 5.54 -4.98 9.03
CA VAL A 141 6.19 -4.86 7.73
C VAL A 141 5.51 -5.78 6.73
N TYR A 142 5.02 -5.20 5.64
CA TYR A 142 4.45 -5.89 4.48
C TYR A 142 5.37 -5.73 3.26
N VAL A 143 5.03 -6.42 2.18
CA VAL A 143 5.82 -6.41 0.95
C VAL A 143 5.80 -5.02 0.30
N ASP A 144 4.63 -4.39 0.21
CA ASP A 144 4.41 -3.11 -0.48
C ASP A 144 4.34 -1.90 0.47
N ARG A 145 4.28 -2.12 1.78
CA ARG A 145 4.07 -1.05 2.78
C ARG A 145 4.59 -1.44 4.15
N VAL A 146 4.72 -0.45 5.03
CA VAL A 146 4.89 -0.68 6.47
C VAL A 146 3.79 0.02 7.24
N ILE A 147 3.40 -0.57 8.37
CA ILE A 147 2.46 0.03 9.31
C ILE A 147 3.27 0.55 10.49
N ILE A 148 3.03 1.80 10.84
CA ILE A 148 3.64 2.46 11.99
C ILE A 148 2.56 2.83 13.00
N ASP A 149 2.93 2.89 14.27
CA ASP A 149 2.10 3.44 15.34
C ASP A 149 2.60 4.82 15.73
N ARG A 150 1.71 5.80 15.69
CA ARG A 150 1.94 7.15 16.22
C ARG A 150 0.94 7.46 17.30
N ASN A 151 1.35 7.31 18.56
CA ASN A 151 0.51 7.56 19.74
C ASN A 151 -0.79 6.72 19.73
N GLY A 152 -0.72 5.45 19.33
CA GLY A 152 -1.88 4.55 19.26
C GLY A 152 -2.73 4.68 17.98
N GLN A 153 -2.27 5.43 16.98
CA GLN A 153 -2.89 5.48 15.65
C GLN A 153 -2.02 4.73 14.65
N LEU A 154 -2.61 3.73 13.99
CA LEU A 154 -1.95 2.98 12.92
C LEU A 154 -2.01 3.75 11.60
N GLU A 155 -0.83 4.06 11.06
CA GLU A 155 -0.68 4.71 9.75
C GLU A 155 0.18 3.82 8.82
N SER A 156 -0.12 3.83 7.51
CA SER A 156 0.65 3.07 6.52
C SER A 156 1.58 3.96 5.72
N ILE A 157 2.84 3.57 5.59
CA ILE A 157 3.80 4.17 4.65
C ILE A 157 3.98 3.19 3.49
N ALA A 158 3.55 3.58 2.29
CA ALA A 158 3.73 2.77 1.10
C ALA A 158 5.18 2.84 0.60
N LEU A 159 5.66 1.72 0.04
CA LEU A 159 6.91 1.70 -0.69
C LEU A 159 6.68 2.50 -1.98
N PRO A 160 7.45 3.57 -2.28
CA PRO A 160 7.31 4.31 -3.51
C PRO A 160 7.70 3.39 -4.66
N HIS A 161 6.68 2.87 -5.34
CA HIS A 161 6.85 2.33 -6.67
C HIS A 161 7.15 3.54 -7.55
N GLN A 162 8.40 3.65 -7.99
CA GLN A 162 8.85 4.60 -8.98
C GLN A 162 8.05 4.41 -10.26
N SER A 163 6.86 5.00 -10.25
CA SER A 163 5.99 5.21 -11.38
C SER A 163 6.73 6.22 -12.22
N ALA A 164 7.23 5.81 -13.39
CA ALA A 164 7.67 6.75 -14.40
C ALA A 164 6.54 7.81 -14.56
N GLY A 165 6.91 9.08 -14.41
CA GLY A 165 6.04 10.19 -14.02
C GLY A 165 4.62 10.20 -14.60
N ALA A 166 3.62 10.20 -13.71
CA ALA A 166 2.28 10.63 -14.05
C ALA A 166 2.23 12.16 -14.03
N ALA A 167 2.09 12.78 -15.19
CA ALA A 167 1.76 14.20 -15.34
C ALA A 167 0.31 14.46 -14.86
N PRO A 168 -0.03 15.67 -14.39
CA PRO A 168 -1.36 15.98 -13.85
C PRO A 168 -2.44 15.91 -14.95
N PRO A 169 -3.72 15.66 -14.61
CA PRO A 169 -4.79 15.57 -15.59
C PRO A 169 -5.04 16.95 -16.23
N PRO A 170 -5.01 17.09 -17.58
CA PRO A 170 -5.38 18.35 -18.20
C PRO A 170 -6.90 18.53 -18.18
N SER A 171 -7.32 19.73 -17.78
CA SER A 171 -8.70 20.20 -17.90
C SER A 171 -9.17 20.15 -19.36
N VAL A 172 -10.40 19.68 -19.56
CA VAL A 172 -11.05 19.58 -20.87
C VAL A 172 -11.24 20.96 -21.51
N GLY A 173 -10.37 21.25 -22.48
CA GLY A 173 -10.44 22.38 -23.41
C GLY A 173 -10.54 21.86 -24.85
N ASN A 174 -11.47 22.42 -25.59
CA ASN A 174 -12.02 21.94 -26.85
C ASN A 174 -10.99 21.87 -28.02
N LEU A 175 -10.95 20.70 -28.68
CA LEU A 175 -10.70 20.42 -30.11
C LEU A 175 -9.83 21.40 -30.94
N ALA A 176 -8.61 20.97 -31.30
CA ALA A 176 -8.11 20.97 -32.68
C ALA A 176 -6.78 20.19 -32.78
N ALA A 177 -6.68 19.39 -33.83
CA ALA A 177 -5.57 18.55 -34.28
C ALA A 177 -4.16 18.91 -33.78
N VAL A 178 -3.43 17.89 -33.29
CA VAL A 178 -2.07 17.47 -33.73
C VAL A 178 -1.56 16.35 -32.78
N ASP A 179 -0.96 15.33 -33.39
CA ASP A 179 -0.16 14.24 -32.81
C ASP A 179 -0.85 13.11 -32.00
N ASN A 180 -1.01 11.97 -32.68
CA ASN A 180 -1.27 10.66 -32.09
C ASN A 180 -0.13 10.31 -31.09
N PRO A 181 -0.40 10.15 -29.79
CA PRO A 181 0.65 9.84 -28.82
C PRO A 181 1.29 8.47 -29.13
N PRO A 182 2.60 8.31 -28.91
CA PRO A 182 3.35 7.08 -29.18
C PRO A 182 2.76 5.83 -28.50
N LEU A 183 1.99 6.01 -27.41
CA LEU A 183 1.25 4.94 -26.74
C LEU A 183 0.17 4.29 -27.61
N GLU A 184 -0.54 5.05 -28.46
CA GLU A 184 -1.60 4.48 -29.31
C GLU A 184 -1.02 3.75 -30.53
N ARG A 185 0.22 4.12 -30.91
CA ARG A 185 1.02 3.39 -31.90
C ARG A 185 1.55 2.09 -31.31
N MET A 186 2.05 2.11 -30.07
CA MET A 186 2.41 0.90 -29.31
C MET A 186 1.21 -0.01 -29.09
N ARG A 187 0.03 0.53 -28.74
CA ARG A 187 -1.20 -0.25 -28.51
C ARG A 187 -1.69 -0.95 -29.78
N ARG A 188 -1.50 -0.33 -30.96
CA ARG A 188 -1.76 -0.96 -32.27
C ARG A 188 -0.68 -1.98 -32.65
N MET A 189 0.60 -1.67 -32.45
CA MET A 189 1.70 -2.61 -32.72
C MET A 189 1.62 -3.87 -31.83
N VAL A 190 1.23 -3.74 -30.57
CA VAL A 190 1.02 -4.86 -29.63
C VAL A 190 -0.24 -5.66 -29.98
N SER A 191 -1.27 -5.01 -30.53
CA SER A 191 -2.50 -5.69 -30.95
C SER A 191 -2.38 -6.37 -32.33
N GLU A 192 -1.49 -5.90 -33.20
CA GLU A 192 -1.30 -6.41 -34.56
C GLU A 192 -0.08 -7.35 -34.69
N GLN A 193 0.84 -7.38 -33.72
CA GLN A 193 2.00 -8.27 -33.73
C GLN A 193 2.18 -8.99 -32.38
N PRO A 194 1.52 -10.15 -32.15
CA PRO A 194 1.78 -11.02 -31.00
C PRO A 194 3.21 -11.63 -30.98
N ASN A 195 4.10 -11.21 -31.89
CA ASN A 195 5.36 -11.86 -32.22
C ASN A 195 6.60 -11.28 -31.50
N LEU A 196 6.46 -10.24 -30.67
CA LEU A 196 7.59 -9.63 -29.97
C LEU A 196 8.12 -10.50 -28.81
N ILE A 197 7.22 -11.19 -28.10
CA ILE A 197 7.60 -12.21 -27.10
C ILE A 197 8.20 -13.44 -27.81
N GLY A 198 7.67 -13.78 -28.98
CA GLY A 198 8.19 -14.87 -29.83
C GLY A 198 9.60 -14.62 -30.40
N ASP A 199 10.00 -13.35 -30.55
CA ASP A 199 11.33 -12.97 -31.02
C ASP A 199 12.40 -13.21 -29.94
N VAL A 200 12.02 -13.03 -28.67
CA VAL A 200 12.88 -13.23 -27.49
C VAL A 200 12.84 -14.67 -26.96
N LEU A 201 11.65 -15.29 -26.97
CA LEU A 201 11.36 -16.54 -26.28
C LEU A 201 10.45 -17.45 -27.12
N ARG A 202 10.84 -18.72 -27.27
CA ARG A 202 9.97 -19.74 -27.85
C ARG A 202 9.42 -20.63 -26.75
N ALA A 203 8.10 -20.65 -26.60
CA ALA A 203 7.40 -21.52 -25.67
C ALA A 203 6.75 -22.68 -26.43
N THR A 204 6.97 -23.92 -25.96
CA THR A 204 6.35 -25.13 -26.51
C THR A 204 5.52 -25.80 -25.42
N PRO A 205 4.23 -26.11 -25.64
CA PRO A 205 3.41 -26.78 -24.63
C PRO A 205 3.94 -28.19 -24.32
N VAL A 206 3.94 -28.56 -23.05
CA VAL A 206 4.26 -29.91 -22.57
C VAL A 206 2.97 -30.58 -22.10
N PHE A 207 2.73 -31.80 -22.56
CA PHE A 207 1.53 -32.56 -22.22
C PHE A 207 1.85 -33.75 -21.31
N ASP A 208 1.02 -33.96 -20.29
CA ASP A 208 0.94 -35.20 -19.51
C ASP A 208 -0.49 -35.73 -19.57
N LYS A 209 -0.67 -37.01 -19.91
CA LYS A 209 -1.99 -37.67 -19.98
C LYS A 209 -3.05 -36.89 -20.79
N GLY A 210 -2.62 -36.22 -21.85
CA GLY A 210 -3.49 -35.44 -22.74
C GLY A 210 -3.89 -34.06 -22.20
N ARG A 211 -3.34 -33.60 -21.08
CA ARG A 211 -3.51 -32.24 -20.56
C ARG A 211 -2.20 -31.47 -20.62
N VAL A 212 -2.27 -30.16 -20.83
CA VAL A 212 -1.09 -29.29 -20.74
C VAL A 212 -0.65 -29.27 -19.28
N THR A 213 0.64 -29.43 -19.03
CA THR A 213 1.24 -29.33 -17.68
C THR A 213 2.17 -28.15 -17.53
N GLY A 214 2.33 -27.36 -18.59
CA GLY A 214 3.20 -26.21 -18.63
C GLY A 214 3.80 -25.97 -20.01
N PHE A 215 4.76 -25.05 -20.06
CA PHE A 215 5.42 -24.62 -21.29
C PHE A 215 6.93 -24.74 -21.15
N ARG A 216 7.55 -25.45 -22.08
CA ARG A 216 9.00 -25.53 -22.19
C ARG A 216 9.54 -24.34 -22.96
N VAL A 217 10.59 -23.73 -22.42
CA VAL A 217 11.10 -22.45 -22.86
C VAL A 217 12.44 -22.62 -23.57
N TYR A 218 12.57 -21.97 -24.73
CA TYR A 218 13.78 -21.97 -25.55
C TYR A 218 14.13 -20.54 -25.96
N PRO A 219 15.43 -20.26 -26.21
CA PRO A 219 15.83 -18.96 -26.70
C PRO A 219 15.25 -18.68 -28.10
N GLY A 220 14.81 -17.44 -28.30
CA GLY A 220 14.37 -16.92 -29.59
C GLY A 220 15.55 -16.55 -30.49
N ARG A 221 15.43 -15.42 -31.19
CA ARG A 221 16.50 -14.83 -32.02
C ARG A 221 17.61 -14.27 -31.14
N ASP A 222 17.25 -13.68 -30.00
CA ASP A 222 18.20 -13.26 -28.98
C ASP A 222 18.42 -14.36 -27.93
N ARG A 223 19.61 -14.97 -27.94
CA ARG A 223 19.99 -15.99 -26.94
C ARG A 223 20.36 -15.40 -25.58
N THR A 224 20.73 -14.13 -25.53
CA THR A 224 21.18 -13.44 -24.30
C THR A 224 20.00 -12.98 -23.45
N ALA A 225 18.88 -12.63 -24.06
CA ALA A 225 17.68 -12.20 -23.36
C ALA A 225 17.11 -13.29 -22.43
N LEU A 226 17.12 -14.56 -22.85
CA LEU A 226 16.70 -15.70 -22.01
C LEU A 226 17.56 -15.84 -20.75
N ALA A 227 18.88 -15.70 -20.89
CA ALA A 227 19.81 -15.86 -19.77
C ALA A 227 19.71 -14.71 -18.76
N LYS A 228 19.43 -13.49 -19.23
CA LYS A 228 19.20 -12.31 -18.36
C LYS A 228 17.94 -12.43 -17.51
N LEU A 229 16.95 -13.17 -18.00
CA LEU A 229 15.77 -13.57 -17.24
C LEU A 229 16.08 -14.66 -16.19
N GLY A 230 17.29 -15.23 -16.15
CA GLY A 230 17.64 -16.33 -15.25
C GLY A 230 17.06 -17.69 -15.69
N LEU A 231 16.46 -17.74 -16.88
CA LEU A 231 15.92 -18.97 -17.48
C LEU A 231 17.01 -19.70 -18.26
N HIS A 232 16.93 -21.02 -18.26
CA HIS A 232 17.81 -21.89 -19.03
C HIS A 232 17.03 -22.52 -20.19
N PRO A 233 17.69 -22.78 -21.34
CA PRO A 233 17.07 -23.53 -22.42
C PRO A 233 16.56 -24.89 -21.93
N GLY A 234 15.28 -25.17 -22.15
CA GLY A 234 14.65 -26.41 -21.74
C GLY A 234 13.97 -26.38 -20.37
N ASP A 235 14.01 -25.25 -19.64
CA ASP A 235 13.19 -25.06 -18.44
C ASP A 235 11.71 -25.21 -18.77
N GLN A 236 10.96 -25.88 -17.89
CA GLN A 236 9.50 -26.04 -18.03
C GLN A 236 8.78 -25.17 -17.02
N VAL A 237 8.09 -24.14 -17.49
CA VAL A 237 7.24 -23.26 -16.69
C VAL A 237 5.93 -23.96 -16.38
N THR A 238 5.63 -24.12 -15.09
CA THR A 238 4.41 -24.79 -14.59
C THR A 238 3.42 -23.83 -13.96
N ALA A 239 3.90 -22.72 -13.40
CA ALA A 239 3.05 -21.65 -12.87
C ALA A 239 3.68 -20.27 -13.06
N ILE A 240 2.84 -19.24 -13.19
CA ILE A 240 3.25 -17.83 -13.16
C ILE A 240 2.39 -17.09 -12.13
N ASN A 241 3.02 -16.34 -11.23
CA ASN A 241 2.40 -15.64 -10.11
C ASN A 241 1.49 -16.55 -9.27
N GLY A 242 1.90 -17.80 -9.06
CA GLY A 242 1.11 -18.82 -8.36
C GLY A 242 -0.07 -19.40 -9.15
N THR A 243 -0.29 -18.94 -10.38
CA THR A 243 -1.34 -19.47 -11.27
C THR A 243 -0.75 -20.58 -12.14
N PRO A 244 -1.24 -21.83 -12.05
CA PRO A 244 -0.73 -22.93 -12.87
C PRO A 244 -1.11 -22.77 -14.35
N LEU A 245 -0.22 -23.23 -15.24
CA LEU A 245 -0.35 -23.16 -16.71
C LEU A 245 -0.88 -24.49 -17.28
N ASP A 246 -1.80 -25.15 -16.58
CA ASP A 246 -2.41 -26.42 -17.01
C ASP A 246 -3.59 -26.23 -17.99
N ASP A 247 -4.02 -24.98 -18.20
CA ASP A 247 -5.18 -24.61 -18.99
C ASP A 247 -4.82 -23.62 -20.11
N ARG A 248 -5.34 -23.85 -21.32
CA ARG A 248 -5.02 -23.05 -22.51
C ARG A 248 -5.60 -21.65 -22.43
N ASP A 249 -6.87 -21.51 -22.02
CA ASP A 249 -7.57 -20.22 -21.94
C ASP A 249 -6.96 -19.32 -20.85
N ARG A 250 -6.49 -19.92 -19.75
CA ARG A 250 -5.75 -19.17 -18.71
C ARG A 250 -4.39 -18.67 -19.21
N GLY A 251 -3.71 -19.41 -20.09
CA GLY A 251 -2.41 -19.03 -20.66
C GLY A 251 -2.44 -17.67 -21.37
N ASP A 252 -3.50 -17.40 -22.14
CA ASP A 252 -3.66 -16.14 -22.87
C ASP A 252 -3.92 -14.94 -21.94
N GLN A 253 -4.70 -15.14 -20.88
CA GLN A 253 -4.93 -14.12 -19.85
C GLN A 253 -3.62 -13.76 -19.13
N ILE A 254 -2.85 -14.79 -18.78
CA ILE A 254 -1.56 -14.65 -18.10
C ILE A 254 -0.59 -13.87 -19.00
N LEU A 255 -0.46 -14.24 -20.27
CA LEU A 255 0.44 -13.54 -21.21
C LEU A 255 0.12 -12.05 -21.36
N LYS A 256 -1.16 -11.68 -21.40
CA LYS A 256 -1.60 -10.27 -21.42
C LYS A 256 -1.16 -9.53 -20.15
N THR A 257 -1.29 -10.16 -18.99
CA THR A 257 -0.87 -9.56 -17.72
C THR A 257 0.66 -9.43 -17.60
N LEU A 258 1.42 -10.43 -18.08
CA LEU A 258 2.90 -10.35 -18.11
C LEU A 258 3.39 -9.22 -19.02
N SER A 259 2.74 -9.02 -20.16
CA SER A 259 3.14 -7.97 -21.12
C SER A 259 3.09 -6.55 -20.52
N SER A 260 2.27 -6.35 -19.48
CA SER A 260 2.16 -5.09 -18.73
C SER A 260 2.91 -5.08 -17.40
N ALA A 261 3.46 -6.20 -16.95
CA ALA A 261 4.11 -6.33 -15.66
C ALA A 261 5.62 -6.04 -15.75
N SER A 262 6.17 -5.34 -14.76
CA SER A 262 7.62 -5.10 -14.67
C SER A 262 8.38 -6.31 -14.11
N GLU A 263 7.71 -7.14 -13.31
CA GLU A 263 8.25 -8.38 -12.75
C GLU A 263 7.21 -9.51 -12.78
N ALA A 264 7.69 -10.77 -12.80
CA ALA A 264 6.82 -11.94 -12.69
C ALA A 264 7.52 -13.06 -11.91
N ARG A 265 6.81 -13.70 -10.96
CA ARG A 265 7.30 -14.90 -10.29
C ARG A 265 6.89 -16.14 -11.09
N VAL A 266 7.80 -17.07 -11.30
CA VAL A 266 7.60 -18.25 -12.14
C VAL A 266 8.06 -19.48 -11.42
N THR A 267 7.24 -20.52 -11.44
CA THR A 267 7.60 -21.84 -10.94
C THR A 267 8.02 -22.70 -12.13
N ILE A 268 9.28 -23.10 -12.17
CA ILE A 268 9.90 -23.85 -13.26
C ILE A 268 10.39 -25.23 -12.79
N ILE A 269 10.42 -26.20 -13.70
CA ILE A 269 11.09 -27.48 -13.52
C ILE A 269 12.41 -27.42 -14.27
N ARG A 270 13.52 -27.56 -13.54
CA ARG A 270 14.89 -27.61 -14.07
C ARG A 270 15.57 -28.87 -13.54
N ASN A 271 16.09 -29.70 -14.44
CA ASN A 271 16.67 -31.01 -14.09
C ASN A 271 15.75 -31.90 -13.24
N GLY A 272 14.43 -31.81 -13.45
CA GLY A 272 13.42 -32.55 -12.69
C GLY A 272 13.11 -32.00 -11.29
N GLN A 273 13.72 -30.87 -10.90
CA GLN A 273 13.46 -30.19 -9.62
C GLN A 273 12.64 -28.93 -9.84
N THR A 274 11.67 -28.68 -8.97
CA THR A 274 10.87 -27.45 -8.98
C THR A 274 11.67 -26.30 -8.36
N GLN A 275 11.71 -25.15 -9.03
CA GLN A 275 12.39 -23.94 -8.61
C GLN A 275 11.48 -22.73 -8.83
N ASP A 276 11.51 -21.76 -7.91
CA ASP A 276 10.83 -20.48 -8.09
C ASP A 276 11.85 -19.42 -8.52
N LEU A 277 11.50 -18.66 -9.55
CA LEU A 277 12.34 -17.62 -10.14
C LEU A 277 11.55 -16.33 -10.29
N THR A 278 12.16 -15.20 -9.94
CA THR A 278 11.60 -13.87 -10.21
C THR A 278 12.23 -13.33 -11.50
N LEU A 279 11.41 -13.14 -12.52
CA LEU A 279 11.77 -12.54 -13.80
C LEU A 279 11.65 -11.01 -13.72
N ASN A 280 12.66 -10.29 -14.20
CA ASN A 280 12.56 -8.85 -14.45
C ASN A 280 12.26 -8.61 -15.94
N LEU A 281 11.00 -8.29 -16.25
CA LEU A 281 10.54 -8.13 -17.63
C LEU A 281 10.89 -6.76 -18.20
N ALA A 282 11.02 -5.74 -17.34
CA ALA A 282 11.40 -4.39 -17.74
C ALA A 282 12.76 -4.36 -18.45
N GLN A 283 13.71 -5.18 -17.99
CA GLN A 283 15.04 -5.29 -18.61
C GLN A 283 14.98 -5.90 -20.03
N VAL A 284 14.07 -6.84 -20.27
CA VAL A 284 13.93 -7.50 -21.59
C VAL A 284 13.25 -6.59 -22.61
N ALA A 285 12.27 -5.81 -22.20
CA ALA A 285 11.59 -4.86 -23.08
C ALA A 285 12.56 -3.82 -23.66
N GLN A 286 13.43 -3.26 -22.81
CA GLN A 286 14.45 -2.28 -23.22
C GLN A 286 15.44 -2.83 -24.26
N GLU A 287 15.77 -4.11 -24.18
CA GLU A 287 16.67 -4.77 -25.13
C GLU A 287 15.99 -5.17 -26.43
N ALA A 288 14.73 -5.61 -26.36
CA ALA A 288 13.92 -5.82 -27.56
C ALA A 288 13.73 -4.51 -28.35
N GLU A 289 13.55 -3.38 -27.66
CA GLU A 289 13.46 -2.04 -28.27
C GLU A 289 14.79 -1.59 -28.91
N GLY A 290 15.94 -1.88 -28.29
CA GLY A 290 17.25 -1.59 -28.87
C GLY A 290 17.50 -2.33 -30.19
N LEU A 291 17.04 -3.58 -30.28
CA LEU A 291 17.15 -4.40 -31.50
C LEU A 291 16.19 -3.93 -32.60
N ALA A 292 14.96 -3.55 -32.24
CA ALA A 292 13.98 -2.99 -33.17
C ALA A 292 14.49 -1.67 -33.77
N ALA A 293 15.13 -0.81 -32.96
CA ALA A 293 15.75 0.43 -33.43
C ALA A 293 16.92 0.18 -34.39
N GLN A 294 17.74 -0.85 -34.13
CA GLN A 294 18.84 -1.24 -35.01
C GLN A 294 18.35 -1.71 -36.40
N GLN A 295 17.23 -2.43 -36.45
CA GLN A 295 16.64 -2.93 -37.70
C GLN A 295 16.07 -1.81 -38.58
N VAL A 296 15.46 -0.78 -37.99
CA VAL A 296 14.96 0.40 -38.71
C VAL A 296 16.11 1.18 -39.36
N GLN A 297 17.27 1.26 -38.69
CA GLN A 297 18.47 1.90 -39.24
C GLN A 297 19.04 1.13 -40.45
N THR A 298 19.02 -0.21 -40.40
CA THR A 298 19.51 -1.05 -41.51
C THR A 298 18.56 -1.06 -42.72
N ALA A 299 17.24 -0.93 -42.50
CA ALA A 299 16.26 -0.82 -43.57
C ALA A 299 16.28 0.56 -44.26
N SER A 300 16.61 1.62 -43.50
CA SER A 300 16.70 3.00 -44.04
C SER A 300 18.07 3.31 -44.67
N GLY A 301 19.13 2.61 -44.27
CA GLY A 301 20.49 2.76 -44.82
C GLY A 301 20.71 2.09 -46.19
N GLY A 302 19.81 1.20 -46.62
CA GLY A 302 19.92 0.48 -47.90
C GLY A 302 19.59 1.31 -49.14
N LEU A 303 19.03 2.51 -48.99
CA LEU A 303 18.58 3.35 -50.11
C LEU A 303 19.56 4.49 -50.47
N ASN A 304 20.67 4.67 -49.75
CA ASN A 304 21.60 5.79 -49.99
C ASN A 304 23.05 5.40 -50.35
N VAL A 305 23.34 4.15 -50.73
CA VAL A 305 24.71 3.74 -51.11
C VAL A 305 24.93 3.73 -52.63
N THR A 306 23.94 4.06 -53.47
CA THR A 306 24.12 4.10 -54.94
C THR A 306 24.37 5.51 -55.51
N ALA A 307 24.39 6.57 -54.68
CA ALA A 307 24.59 7.94 -55.18
C ALA A 307 26.00 8.51 -54.97
N ALA A 308 26.91 7.82 -54.28
CA ALA A 308 28.23 8.38 -53.91
C ALA A 308 29.44 7.75 -54.62
N ALA A 309 29.23 6.87 -55.62
CA ALA A 309 30.32 6.18 -56.32
C ALA A 309 30.59 6.70 -57.76
N THR A 310 30.14 7.91 -58.11
CA THR A 310 30.49 8.54 -59.41
C THR A 310 30.85 10.01 -59.20
N SER A 311 31.96 10.27 -58.51
CA SER A 311 32.58 11.60 -58.55
C SER A 311 34.07 11.63 -58.17
N ASN A 312 34.74 10.48 -58.02
CA ASN A 312 36.16 10.48 -57.63
C ASN A 312 37.05 9.52 -58.42
N ALA A 313 36.78 9.33 -59.72
CA ALA A 313 37.60 8.52 -60.62
C ALA A 313 38.03 9.26 -61.91
N ALA A 314 38.28 10.57 -61.84
CA ALA A 314 38.69 11.38 -63.00
C ALA A 314 39.95 12.24 -62.81
N ALA A 315 40.72 12.07 -61.74
CA ALA A 315 41.93 12.86 -61.50
C ALA A 315 43.02 12.08 -60.76
N ALA A 316 43.66 11.11 -61.43
CA ALA A 316 45.01 10.64 -61.10
C ALA A 316 45.55 9.72 -62.21
N ALA A 317 45.65 10.23 -63.43
CA ALA A 317 46.40 9.60 -64.51
C ALA A 317 47.73 10.35 -64.68
N ALA A 318 48.78 9.90 -64.00
CA ALA A 318 50.18 10.02 -64.42
C ALA A 318 51.11 9.41 -63.37
N GLN A 319 52.09 8.63 -63.85
CA GLN A 319 53.28 8.12 -63.15
C GLN A 319 53.12 6.84 -62.34
N ALA A 320 53.29 5.69 -63.00
CA ALA A 320 54.51 4.88 -62.83
C ALA A 320 54.45 3.65 -63.75
N SER A 321 55.43 3.59 -64.64
CA SER A 321 55.69 2.51 -65.58
C SER A 321 56.32 1.30 -64.87
N GLY A 322 55.94 0.09 -65.26
CA GLY A 322 56.79 -1.09 -65.12
C GLY A 322 56.08 -2.40 -64.81
N GLY A 323 56.00 -3.30 -65.81
CA GLY A 323 55.90 -4.75 -65.60
C GLY A 323 54.65 -5.44 -66.14
N SER A 324 54.74 -5.97 -67.36
CA SER A 324 53.85 -6.99 -67.97
C SER A 324 54.11 -8.40 -67.38
N PRO A 325 53.44 -9.49 -67.82
CA PRO A 325 52.02 -9.84 -67.60
C PRO A 325 51.85 -11.33 -67.13
N GLU A 326 50.72 -11.73 -66.53
CA GLU A 326 50.21 -13.12 -66.61
C GLU A 326 48.69 -13.20 -66.36
N PRO A 327 47.99 -14.24 -66.87
CA PRO A 327 46.64 -14.09 -67.39
C PRO A 327 45.47 -14.43 -66.44
N ASN A 328 44.39 -13.75 -66.79
CA ASN A 328 42.97 -13.90 -66.46
C ASN A 328 42.44 -15.35 -66.31
N VAL A 329 41.82 -15.65 -65.16
CA VAL A 329 40.77 -16.68 -65.02
C VAL A 329 39.52 -15.99 -64.51
N ALA A 330 38.48 -15.99 -65.34
CA ALA A 330 37.16 -15.44 -65.03
C ALA A 330 36.41 -16.34 -64.03
N PRO A 331 35.65 -15.77 -63.06
CA PRO A 331 34.55 -16.49 -62.42
C PRO A 331 33.20 -16.18 -63.08
N ALA A 332 32.40 -17.26 -63.21
CA ALA A 332 31.11 -17.37 -63.87
C ALA A 332 29.95 -16.61 -63.18
N PRO A 333 28.84 -16.32 -63.90
CA PRO A 333 27.64 -15.73 -63.30
C PRO A 333 26.79 -16.75 -62.51
N PRO A 334 26.05 -16.32 -61.46
CA PRO A 334 25.16 -17.19 -60.69
C PRO A 334 23.83 -17.50 -61.42
N PRO A 335 23.19 -18.67 -61.18
CA PRO A 335 21.94 -19.04 -61.83
C PRO A 335 20.69 -18.41 -61.19
N LEU A 336 19.67 -18.23 -62.04
CA LEU A 336 18.33 -17.72 -61.76
C LEU A 336 17.50 -18.69 -60.89
N ILE A 337 16.83 -18.14 -59.88
CA ILE A 337 15.84 -18.82 -59.03
C ILE A 337 14.50 -18.90 -59.78
N GLN A 338 13.94 -20.10 -59.90
CA GLN A 338 12.61 -20.37 -60.46
C GLN A 338 11.52 -20.20 -59.38
N PRO A 339 10.31 -19.71 -59.72
CA PRO A 339 9.17 -19.67 -58.79
C PRO A 339 8.48 -21.04 -58.64
N PRO A 340 7.79 -21.30 -57.51
CA PRO A 340 7.13 -22.58 -57.23
C PRO A 340 5.82 -22.75 -58.03
N PRO A 341 5.42 -24.00 -58.38
CA PRO A 341 4.19 -24.27 -59.09
C PRO A 341 2.93 -24.34 -58.20
N ASP A 342 1.81 -24.07 -58.89
CA ASP A 342 0.40 -23.99 -58.49
C ASP A 342 -0.11 -25.03 -57.48
N GLN A 343 -0.97 -24.56 -56.56
CA GLN A 343 -1.73 -25.38 -55.65
C GLN A 343 -2.89 -26.07 -56.37
N GLN A 344 -2.90 -27.40 -56.36
CA GLN A 344 -4.04 -28.20 -56.79
C GLN A 344 -5.18 -28.09 -55.77
N GLN A 345 -6.31 -27.62 -56.27
CA GLN A 345 -7.63 -27.53 -55.64
C GLN A 345 -8.25 -28.94 -55.52
N PRO A 346 -8.84 -29.33 -54.37
CA PRO A 346 -9.57 -30.60 -54.27
C PRO A 346 -10.98 -30.47 -54.90
N PRO A 347 -11.53 -31.54 -55.51
CA PRO A 347 -12.87 -31.51 -56.10
C PRO A 347 -13.99 -31.59 -55.05
N GLU A 348 -15.08 -30.88 -55.34
CA GLU A 348 -16.36 -30.87 -54.61
C GLU A 348 -17.04 -32.26 -54.54
N PRO A 349 -17.94 -32.49 -53.57
CA PRO A 349 -18.72 -33.71 -53.46
C PRO A 349 -20.04 -33.60 -54.26
N GLY A 350 -20.41 -34.63 -55.01
CA GLY A 350 -21.71 -34.66 -55.68
C GLY A 350 -22.04 -35.95 -56.41
N GLN A 351 -23.01 -36.68 -55.83
CA GLN A 351 -23.81 -37.80 -56.32
C GLN A 351 -23.27 -39.22 -56.12
#